data_AF-A0A7C1BIC1-F1
#
_entry.id   AF-A0A7C1BIC1-F1
#
_cell.length_a   1.000
_cell.length_b   1.000
_cell.length_c   1.000
_cell.angle_alpha   90.00
_cell.angle_beta   90.00
_cell.angle_gamma   90.00
#
_symmetry.space_group_name_H-M   'P 1'
#
loop_
_entity.id
_entity.type
_entity.pdbx_description
1 polymer ?
#
loop_
_entity_poly.entity_id
_entity_poly.type
_entity_poly.pdbx_seq_one_letter_code
_entity_poly.pdbx_strand_id
1 'polypeptide(L)' 'MEDSKKVIKYKDHTIEVMPQEARCSLFAVTIFNKEGREVKHSSRAGKNETIAFENAKKMIDFDIEYEKQETEE' A
#
# COMPACT_ATOMS: atom_id res chain seq x y z
N MET A 1 -8.21 -22.25 5.47
CA MET A 1 -7.01 -21.62 4.88
C MET A 1 -7.06 -20.20 5.35
N GLU A 2 -6.17 -19.84 6.28
CA GLU A 2 -6.18 -18.54 6.97
C GLU A 2 -6.18 -17.39 5.96
N ASP A 3 -7.19 -16.55 6.10
CA ASP A 3 -7.34 -15.27 5.42
C ASP A 3 -6.18 -14.34 5.81
N SER A 4 -5.01 -14.52 5.19
CA SER A 4 -3.80 -13.76 5.49
C SER A 4 -3.86 -12.34 4.91
N LYS A 5 -4.95 -11.61 5.17
CA LYS A 5 -5.03 -10.17 4.97
C LYS A 5 -4.24 -9.50 6.08
N LYS A 6 -3.18 -8.76 5.72
CA LYS A 6 -2.33 -8.05 6.67
C LYS A 6 -2.57 -6.57 6.59
N VAL A 7 -3.13 -6.00 7.65
CA VAL A 7 -3.43 -4.56 7.73
C VAL A 7 -2.38 -3.89 8.62
N ILE A 8 -1.68 -2.90 8.08
CA ILE A 8 -0.60 -2.19 8.77
C ILE A 8 -0.81 -0.68 8.61
N LYS A 9 -0.79 0.06 9.71
CA LYS A 9 -0.87 1.52 9.70
C LYS A 9 0.52 2.14 9.54
N TYR A 10 0.66 3.14 8.67
CA TYR A 10 1.91 3.84 8.39
C TYR A 10 1.66 5.32 8.04
N LYS A 11 2.26 6.26 8.79
CA LYS A 11 2.18 7.72 8.53
C LYS A 11 0.77 8.20 8.12
N ASP A 12 -0.23 7.95 8.97
CA ASP A 12 -1.64 8.30 8.75
C ASP A 12 -2.37 7.57 7.61
N HIS A 13 -1.71 6.59 6.99
CA HIS A 13 -2.29 5.71 5.99
C HIS A 13 -2.45 4.29 6.52
N THR A 14 -3.40 3.55 5.96
CA THR A 14 -3.60 2.12 6.23
C THR A 14 -3.21 1.33 5.01
N ILE A 15 -2.24 0.44 5.14
CA ILE A 15 -1.78 -0.46 4.09
C ILE A 15 -2.40 -1.83 4.34
N GLU A 16 -3.22 -2.30 3.41
CA GLU A 16 -3.76 -3.65 3.41
C GLU A 16 -3.00 -4.49 2.38
N VAL A 17 -2.26 -5.48 2.85
CA VAL A 17 -1.59 -6.47 2.00
C VAL A 17 -2.48 -7.69 1.92
N MET A 18 -2.85 -8.10 0.71
CA MET A 18 -3.68 -9.26 0.47
C MET A 18 -2.96 -10.23 -0.47
N PRO A 19 -2.86 -11.52 -0.13
CA PRO A 19 -2.41 -12.51 -1.09
C PRO A 19 -3.41 -12.57 -2.24
N GLN A 20 -2.89 -12.61 -3.46
CA GLN A 20 -3.69 -12.89 -4.66
C GLN A 20 -2.99 -14.00 -5.45
N GLU A 21 -3.73 -14.95 -5.99
CA GLU A 21 -3.20 -15.88 -6.99
C GLU A 21 -3.27 -15.24 -8.39
N ALA A 22 -2.36 -14.31 -8.68
CA ALA A 22 -2.17 -13.82 -10.04
C ALA A 22 -0.90 -14.41 -10.64
N ARG A 23 -0.96 -14.75 -11.94
CA ARG A 23 0.14 -15.38 -12.70
C ARG A 23 1.52 -14.72 -12.56
N CYS A 24 1.59 -13.44 -12.18
CA CYS A 24 2.85 -12.67 -12.07
C CYS A 24 3.05 -11.97 -10.72
N SER A 25 2.13 -12.07 -9.77
CA SER A 25 2.26 -11.39 -8.47
C SER A 25 1.41 -12.11 -7.43
N LEU A 26 2.03 -12.45 -6.31
CA LEU A 26 1.40 -13.22 -5.24
C LEU A 26 0.71 -12.32 -4.21
N PHE A 27 0.98 -11.01 -4.23
CA PHE A 27 0.44 -10.07 -3.26
C PHE A 27 -0.01 -8.77 -3.92
N ALA A 28 -1.22 -8.36 -3.58
CA ALA A 28 -1.79 -7.05 -3.83
C ALA A 28 -1.66 -6.17 -2.58
N VAL A 29 -1.60 -4.86 -2.77
CA VAL A 29 -1.71 -3.89 -1.68
C VAL A 29 -2.75 -2.83 -1.99
N THR A 30 -3.51 -2.46 -0.98
CA THR A 30 -4.45 -1.35 -1.01
C THR A 30 -4.05 -0.36 0.06
N ILE A 31 -3.93 0.91 -0.30
CA ILE A 31 -3.57 2.00 0.58
C ILE A 31 -4.81 2.84 0.80
N PHE A 32 -5.15 3.06 2.06
CA PHE A 32 -6.23 3.93 2.50
C PHE A 32 -5.66 5.14 3.22
N ASN A 33 -6.29 6.29 3.05
CA ASN A 33 -5.96 7.49 3.82
C ASN A 33 -6.50 7.40 5.27
N LYS A 34 -6.24 8.45 6.06
CA LYS A 34 -6.73 8.59 7.45
C LYS A 34 -8.26 8.52 7.57
N GLU A 35 -9.00 8.85 6.52
CA GLU A 35 -10.47 8.81 6.47
C GLU A 35 -11.00 7.42 6.09
N GLY A 36 -10.12 6.45 5.85
CA GLY A 36 -10.48 5.10 5.40
C GLY A 36 -10.90 5.04 3.94
N ARG A 37 -10.59 6.06 3.14
CA ARG A 37 -10.81 6.05 1.68
C ARG A 37 -9.61 5.42 0.99
N GLU A 38 -9.88 4.51 0.06
CA GLU A 38 -8.86 3.96 -0.82
C GLU A 38 -8.27 5.10 -1.66
N VAL A 39 -6.97 5.36 -1.47
CA VAL A 39 -6.22 6.34 -2.27
C VAL A 39 -5.39 5.66 -3.35
N LYS A 40 -5.03 4.38 -3.16
CA LYS A 40 -4.21 3.64 -4.11
C LYS A 40 -4.47 2.16 -3.99
N HIS A 41 -4.61 1.49 -5.15
CA HIS A 41 -4.64 0.04 -5.21
C HIS A 41 -3.56 -0.45 -6.17
N SER A 42 -2.77 -1.42 -5.74
CA SER A 42 -1.72 -2.05 -6.53
C SER A 42 -1.86 -3.56 -6.46
N SER A 43 -2.47 -4.13 -7.49
CA SER A 43 -2.64 -5.57 -7.57
C SER A 43 -1.29 -6.29 -7.74
N ARG A 44 -0.25 -5.63 -8.26
CA ARG A 44 1.10 -6.23 -8.46
C ARG A 44 2.13 -5.62 -7.51
N ALA A 45 1.87 -5.71 -6.22
CA ALA A 45 2.70 -5.06 -5.21
C ALA A 45 4.03 -5.79 -4.97
N GLY A 46 4.03 -7.11 -5.11
CA GLY A 46 5.23 -7.91 -4.94
C GLY A 46 5.01 -9.41 -5.05
N LYS A 47 6.13 -10.13 -5.11
CA LYS A 47 6.17 -11.60 -5.03
C LYS A 47 6.02 -12.13 -3.60
N ASN A 48 6.27 -11.29 -2.59
CA ASN A 48 6.18 -11.63 -1.17
C ASN A 48 5.57 -10.46 -0.38
N GLU A 49 4.98 -10.72 0.79
CA GLU A 49 4.40 -9.70 1.68
C GLU A 49 5.37 -8.57 2.02
N THR A 50 6.63 -8.91 2.34
CA THR A 50 7.64 -7.91 2.71
C THR A 50 7.89 -6.92 1.58
N ILE A 51 8.04 -7.41 0.35
CA ILE A 51 8.28 -6.58 -0.84
C ILE A 51 7.05 -5.71 -1.13
N ALA A 52 5.86 -6.31 -1.05
CA ALA A 52 4.60 -5.60 -1.23
C ALA A 52 4.44 -4.44 -0.24
N PHE A 53 4.77 -4.69 1.02
CA PHE A 53 4.71 -3.68 2.08
C PHE A 53 5.78 -2.58 1.94
N GLU A 54 7.01 -2.92 1.58
CA GLU A 54 8.06 -1.93 1.32
C GLU A 54 7.72 -1.03 0.13
N ASN A 55 7.15 -1.59 -0.94
CA ASN A 55 6.66 -0.82 -2.07
C ASN A 55 5.53 0.13 -1.66
N ALA A 56 4.56 -0.35 -0.87
CA ALA A 56 3.47 0.49 -0.36
C ALA A 56 4.00 1.65 0.50
N LYS A 57 5.00 1.40 1.36
CA LYS A 57 5.67 2.44 2.15
C LYS A 57 6.32 3.50 1.27
N LYS A 58 7.07 3.09 0.25
CA LYS A 58 7.72 4.03 -0.69
C LYS A 58 6.69 4.87 -1.43
N MET A 59 5.56 4.28 -1.82
CA MET A 59 4.47 5.02 -2.45
C MET A 59 3.90 6.09 -1.52
N ILE A 60 3.63 5.76 -0.26
CA ILE A 60 3.12 6.73 0.72
C ILE A 60 4.14 7.83 1.00
N ASP A 61 5.42 7.46 1.15
CA ASP A 61 6.48 8.43 1.40
C ASP A 61 6.60 9.44 0.25
N PHE A 62 6.53 8.95 -0.99
CA PHE A 62 6.53 9.77 -2.19
C PHE A 62 5.28 10.67 -2.30
N ASP A 63 4.09 10.14 -2.03
CA ASP A 63 2.83 10.91 -2.03
C ASP A 63 2.90 12.06 -1.00
N ILE A 64 3.36 11.78 0.22
CA ILE A 64 3.50 12.77 1.29
C ILE A 64 4.56 13.83 0.93
N GLU A 65 5.67 13.42 0.35
CA GLU A 65 6.73 14.35 -0.07
C GLU A 65 6.23 15.26 -1.20
N TYR A 66 5.49 14.71 -2.15
CA TYR A 66 4.89 15.45 -3.25
C TYR A 66 3.82 16.46 -2.77
N GLU A 67 2.90 16.05 -1.88
CA GLU A 67 1.88 16.95 -1.31
C GLU A 67 2.51 18.15 -0.55
N LYS A 68 3.64 17.92 0.14
CA LYS A 68 4.36 19.01 0.81
C LYS A 68 4.92 20.03 -0.17
N GLN A 69 5.41 19.58 -1.32
CA GLN A 69 5.96 20.48 -2.34
C GLN A 69 4.86 21.32 -3.01
N GLU A 70 3.68 20.77 -3.25
CA GLU A 70 2.54 21.51 -3.84
C GLU A 70 1.91 22.55 -2.91
N THR A 71 2.10 22.44 -1.59
CA THR A 71 1.53 23.39 -0.61
C THR A 71 2.41 24.64 -0.40
N GLU A 72 3.62 24.68 -0.98
CA GLU A 72 4.59 25.78 -0.81
C GLU A 72 4.73 26.70 -2.05
N GLU A 73 3.76 26.74 -2.98
CA GLU A 73 3.68 27.74 -4.07
C GLU A 73 2.66 28.86 -3.83
#